data_AF-A0A7C3A4T8-F1
#
_entry.id   AF-A0A7C3A4T8-F1
#
_cell.length_a   1.000
_cell.length_b   1.000
_cell.length_c   1.000
_cell.angle_alpha   90.00
_cell.angle_beta   90.00
_cell.angle_gamma   90.00
#
_symmetry.space_group_name_H-M   'P 1'
#
loop_
_entity.id
_entity.type
_entity.pdbx_description
1 polymer ?
#
loop_
_entity_poly.entity_id
_entity_poly.type
_entity_poly.pdbx_seq_one_letter_code
_entity_poly.pdbx_strand_id
1 'polypeptide(L)'
;MKEKRGRPRMKPSVKKLIHDKARQNKETLRLALATELRNLITEMNEVPPTEETMIREISWARNHPENPFDELWSFGSLVEYPIPSEAMPVVMSSYKKALAEKDELTVREAQWIARLHKIVDPPDLVLDWAYEYAMSEWLSEITNKPFDTTELDLKMVSNPQYAKDLRRTAHREIAIWSIATEYGADPMELKKLNLSIEETEKIAKSGKYQKEGTR
;
A
#
# COMPACT_ATOMS: atom_id res chain seq x y z
N MET A 1 48.37 -15.03 -6.58
CA MET A 1 47.32 -14.55 -5.65
C MET A 1 46.03 -15.28 -5.99
N LYS A 2 45.41 -15.99 -5.03
CA LYS A 2 44.09 -16.62 -5.27
C LYS A 2 43.03 -15.52 -5.24
N GLU A 3 42.37 -15.27 -6.35
CA GLU A 3 41.20 -14.40 -6.41
C GLU A 3 40.16 -14.89 -5.40
N LYS A 4 39.79 -14.03 -4.45
CA LYS A 4 38.65 -14.30 -3.57
C LYS A 4 37.41 -14.29 -4.45
N ARG A 5 36.95 -15.47 -4.87
CA ARG A 5 35.68 -15.66 -5.57
C ARG A 5 34.58 -15.05 -4.72
N GLY A 6 34.06 -13.89 -5.15
CA GLY A 6 32.90 -13.26 -4.52
C GLY A 6 31.75 -14.27 -4.44
N ARG A 7 30.94 -14.18 -3.38
CA ARG A 7 29.75 -15.04 -3.25
C ARG A 7 28.91 -14.91 -4.53
N PRO A 8 28.41 -16.03 -5.10
CA PRO A 8 27.55 -15.97 -6.28
C PRO A 8 26.39 -14.99 -6.03
N ARG A 9 26.24 -13.98 -6.89
CA ARG A 9 25.09 -13.07 -6.83
C ARG A 9 23.86 -13.83 -7.31
N MET A 10 22.77 -13.73 -6.56
CA MET A 10 21.46 -14.24 -6.96
C MET A 10 21.04 -13.59 -8.28
N LYS A 11 20.51 -14.39 -9.21
CA LYS A 11 19.99 -13.86 -10.49
C LYS A 11 18.83 -12.89 -10.24
N PRO A 12 18.74 -11.77 -10.96
CA PRO A 12 17.65 -10.80 -10.79
C PRO A 12 16.25 -11.40 -10.99
N SER A 13 16.08 -12.33 -11.94
CA SER A 13 14.81 -13.03 -12.19
C SER A 13 14.35 -13.85 -10.97
N VAL A 14 15.27 -14.58 -10.34
CA VAL A 14 14.99 -15.35 -9.11
C VAL A 14 14.64 -14.42 -7.95
N LYS A 15 15.39 -13.31 -7.80
CA LYS A 15 15.10 -12.32 -6.76
C LYS A 15 13.69 -11.71 -6.94
N LYS A 16 13.34 -11.34 -8.18
CA LYS A 16 12.02 -10.82 -8.53
C LYS A 16 10.91 -11.82 -8.19
N LEU A 17 11.08 -13.09 -8.59
CA LEU A 17 10.12 -14.15 -8.27
C LEU A 17 9.87 -14.29 -6.76
N ILE A 18 10.95 -14.29 -5.96
CA ILE A 18 10.85 -14.37 -4.49
C ILE A 18 10.05 -13.17 -3.96
N HIS A 19 10.35 -11.97 -4.44
CA HIS A 19 9.70 -10.74 -3.99
C HIS A 19 8.21 -10.72 -4.35
N ASP A 20 7.86 -11.07 -5.59
CA ASP A 20 6.47 -11.11 -6.07
C ASP A 20 5.65 -12.12 -5.27
N LYS A 21 6.16 -13.34 -5.09
CA LYS A 21 5.50 -14.38 -4.28
C LYS A 21 5.39 -13.99 -2.81
N ALA A 22 6.42 -13.34 -2.25
CA ALA A 22 6.41 -12.86 -0.87
C ALA A 22 5.34 -11.80 -0.62
N ARG A 23 5.15 -10.87 -1.58
CA ARG A 23 4.11 -9.83 -1.52
C ARG A 23 2.71 -10.39 -1.68
N GLN A 24 2.53 -11.39 -2.55
CA GLN A 24 1.23 -12.06 -2.76
C GLN A 24 0.81 -12.92 -1.57
N ASN A 25 1.76 -13.44 -0.78
CA ASN A 25 1.51 -14.40 0.29
C ASN A 25 1.96 -13.83 1.65
N LYS A 26 1.44 -12.69 2.09
CA LYS A 26 1.88 -12.02 3.34
C LYS A 26 1.69 -12.89 4.60
N GLU A 27 0.61 -13.66 4.65
CA GLU A 27 0.24 -14.48 5.82
C GLU A 27 0.93 -15.84 5.87
N THR A 28 1.41 -16.36 4.74
CA THR A 28 2.09 -17.67 4.70
C THR A 28 3.36 -17.63 5.55
N LEU A 29 3.61 -18.66 6.36
CA LEU A 29 4.85 -18.76 7.13
C LEU A 29 6.07 -18.67 6.21
N ARG A 30 7.06 -17.82 6.57
CA ARG A 30 8.23 -17.55 5.71
C ARG A 30 8.97 -18.82 5.31
N LEU A 31 9.09 -19.78 6.24
CA LEU A 31 9.74 -21.07 6.00
C LEU A 31 8.98 -21.95 4.99
N ALA A 32 7.64 -21.97 5.09
CA ALA A 32 6.79 -22.71 4.15
C ALA A 32 6.91 -22.11 2.74
N LEU A 33 6.84 -20.78 2.63
CA LEU A 33 6.99 -20.08 1.35
C LEU A 33 8.41 -20.25 0.76
N ALA A 34 9.46 -20.25 1.58
CA ALA A 34 10.83 -20.51 1.12
C ALA A 34 10.98 -21.92 0.54
N THR A 35 10.30 -22.92 1.10
CA THR A 35 10.27 -24.29 0.58
C THR A 35 9.56 -24.35 -0.78
N GLU A 36 8.39 -23.72 -0.91
CA GLU A 36 7.66 -23.64 -2.19
C GLU A 36 8.51 -22.95 -3.27
N LEU A 37 9.12 -21.81 -2.94
CA LEU A 37 9.99 -21.07 -3.84
C LEU A 37 11.21 -21.88 -4.28
N ARG A 38 11.81 -22.67 -3.38
CA ARG A 38 12.92 -23.56 -3.74
C ARG A 38 12.51 -24.55 -4.84
N ASN A 39 11.34 -25.15 -4.72
CA ASN A 39 10.84 -26.11 -5.71
C ASN A 39 10.58 -25.42 -7.05
N LEU A 40 9.88 -24.28 -7.04
CA LEU A 40 9.60 -23.48 -8.24
C LEU A 40 10.88 -23.05 -8.97
N ILE A 41 11.89 -22.55 -8.24
CA ILE A 41 13.17 -22.12 -8.84
C ILE A 41 13.90 -23.32 -9.46
N THR A 42 13.83 -24.49 -8.82
CA THR A 42 14.43 -25.71 -9.34
C THR A 42 13.74 -26.18 -10.62
N GLU A 43 12.40 -26.11 -10.68
CA GLU A 43 11.60 -26.42 -11.88
C GLU A 43 11.91 -25.48 -13.05
N MET A 44 12.28 -24.22 -12.76
CA MET A 44 12.76 -23.26 -13.76
C MET A 44 14.20 -23.53 -14.24
N ASN A 45 14.82 -24.64 -13.82
CA ASN A 45 16.23 -24.98 -14.06
C ASN A 45 17.22 -23.91 -13.53
N GLU A 46 16.85 -23.24 -12.45
CA GLU A 46 17.68 -22.24 -11.78
C GLU A 46 18.21 -22.77 -10.45
N VAL A 47 19.37 -22.26 -10.00
CA VAL A 47 19.95 -22.66 -8.71
C VAL A 47 19.26 -21.88 -7.58
N PRO A 48 18.50 -22.55 -6.68
CA PRO A 48 17.82 -21.86 -5.61
C PRO A 48 18.82 -21.27 -4.59
N PRO A 49 18.54 -20.08 -4.03
CA PRO A 49 19.32 -19.57 -2.92
C PRO A 49 19.22 -20.47 -1.69
N THR A 50 20.11 -20.26 -0.72
CA THR A 50 19.97 -20.88 0.60
C THR A 50 18.65 -20.47 1.24
N GLU A 51 18.06 -21.34 2.06
CA GLU A 51 16.82 -21.07 2.78
C GLU A 51 16.87 -19.78 3.61
N GLU A 52 17.95 -19.55 4.37
CA GLU A 52 18.16 -18.33 5.13
C GLU A 52 18.12 -17.07 4.26
N THR A 53 18.77 -17.12 3.09
CA THR A 53 18.72 -16.02 2.11
C THR A 53 17.29 -15.82 1.59
N MET A 54 16.55 -16.89 1.26
CA MET A 54 15.15 -16.76 0.83
C MET A 54 14.26 -16.17 1.92
N ILE A 55 14.38 -16.63 3.17
CA ILE A 55 13.63 -16.10 4.31
C ILE A 55 13.92 -14.61 4.48
N ARG A 56 15.18 -14.19 4.36
CA ARG A 56 15.58 -12.78 4.42
C ARG A 56 14.94 -11.97 3.29
N GLU A 57 15.02 -12.44 2.05
CA GLU A 57 14.43 -11.75 0.89
C GLU A 57 12.89 -11.70 0.98
N ILE A 58 12.23 -12.77 1.45
CA ILE A 58 10.79 -12.79 1.73
C ILE A 58 10.44 -11.74 2.77
N SER A 59 11.19 -11.70 3.88
CA SER A 59 10.96 -10.71 4.93
C SER A 59 11.17 -9.29 4.42
N TRP A 60 12.21 -9.07 3.63
CA TRP A 60 12.47 -7.76 3.02
C TRP A 60 11.32 -7.36 2.11
N ALA A 61 10.92 -8.21 1.15
CA ALA A 61 9.89 -7.90 0.18
C ALA A 61 8.48 -7.74 0.76
N ARG A 62 8.17 -8.41 1.88
CA ARG A 62 6.90 -8.18 2.60
C ARG A 62 6.85 -6.82 3.28
N ASN A 63 8.01 -6.28 3.65
CA ASN A 63 8.13 -5.04 4.40
C ASN A 63 8.55 -3.84 3.52
N HIS A 64 8.94 -4.07 2.26
CA HIS A 64 9.37 -3.03 1.33
C HIS A 64 8.52 -3.12 0.05
N PRO A 65 7.74 -2.07 -0.27
CA PRO A 65 6.98 -2.01 -1.51
C PRO A 65 7.92 -2.07 -2.72
N GLU A 66 7.35 -2.44 -3.87
CA GLU A 66 8.14 -2.49 -5.12
C GLU A 66 8.55 -1.08 -5.58
N ASN A 67 7.64 -0.12 -5.38
CA ASN A 67 7.90 1.27 -5.63
C ASN A 67 8.25 1.98 -4.30
N PRO A 68 9.43 2.60 -4.17
CA PRO A 68 9.82 3.26 -2.94
C PRO A 68 8.98 4.50 -2.63
N PHE A 69 8.24 5.06 -3.61
CA PHE A 69 7.26 6.11 -3.34
C PHE A 69 6.10 5.62 -2.47
N ASP A 70 5.83 4.32 -2.45
CA ASP A 70 4.76 3.74 -1.63
C ASP A 70 5.26 3.36 -0.22
N GLU A 71 6.52 3.65 0.12
CA GLU A 71 7.04 3.50 1.48
C GLU A 71 6.42 4.54 2.42
N LEU A 72 6.37 4.20 3.71
CA LEU A 72 5.98 5.14 4.76
C LEU A 72 6.94 6.31 4.80
N TRP A 73 6.39 7.51 4.69
CA TRP A 73 7.14 8.74 4.83
C TRP A 73 7.58 8.94 6.28
N SER A 74 8.84 9.31 6.44
CA SER A 74 9.43 9.73 7.70
C SER A 74 10.38 10.89 7.46
N PHE A 75 10.89 11.52 8.53
CA PHE A 75 11.97 12.51 8.40
C PHE A 75 13.21 11.94 7.69
N GLY A 76 13.47 10.64 7.83
CA GLY A 76 14.58 9.98 7.14
C GLY A 76 14.39 9.93 5.62
N SER A 77 13.14 9.91 5.15
CA SER A 77 12.81 9.90 3.72
C SER A 77 13.27 11.16 3.00
N LEU A 78 13.50 12.28 3.71
CA LEU A 78 13.98 13.54 3.12
C LEU A 78 15.37 13.45 2.48
N VAL A 79 16.18 12.46 2.85
CA VAL A 79 17.51 12.24 2.25
C VAL A 79 17.37 11.81 0.79
N GLU A 80 16.39 10.96 0.49
CA GLU A 80 16.15 10.41 -0.84
C GLU A 80 15.07 11.19 -1.61
N TYR A 81 14.06 11.69 -0.88
CA TYR A 81 12.88 12.36 -1.40
C TYR A 81 12.73 13.74 -0.77
N PRO A 82 13.56 14.71 -1.18
CA PRO A 82 13.56 16.03 -0.58
C PRO A 82 12.21 16.73 -0.84
N ILE A 83 11.69 17.36 0.21
CA ILE A 83 10.52 18.23 0.16
C ILE A 83 11.00 19.68 0.26
N PRO A 84 10.49 20.61 -0.58
CA PRO A 84 10.81 22.03 -0.47
C PRO A 84 10.52 22.58 0.93
N SER A 85 11.44 23.38 1.47
CA SER A 85 11.35 23.89 2.85
C SER A 85 10.06 24.67 3.14
N GLU A 86 9.52 25.35 2.13
CA GLU A 86 8.26 26.09 2.18
C GLU A 86 7.03 25.20 2.29
N ALA A 87 7.09 23.97 1.80
CA ALA A 87 6.01 22.99 1.87
C ALA A 87 6.04 22.17 3.17
N MET A 88 7.20 22.10 3.83
CA MET A 88 7.39 21.29 5.04
C MET A 88 6.37 21.54 6.14
N PRO A 89 5.95 22.78 6.47
CA PRO A 89 4.92 23.00 7.48
C PRO A 89 3.59 22.27 7.17
N VAL A 90 3.19 22.24 5.89
CA VAL A 90 1.95 21.59 5.46
C VAL A 90 2.09 20.06 5.44
N VAL A 91 3.25 19.54 5.01
CA VAL A 91 3.58 18.10 5.10
C VAL A 91 3.58 17.65 6.57
N MET A 92 4.20 18.41 7.47
CA MET A 92 4.23 18.09 8.90
C MET A 92 2.85 18.14 9.56
N SER A 93 2.03 19.12 9.20
CA SER A 93 0.64 19.20 9.66
C SER A 93 -0.16 17.97 9.21
N SER A 94 -0.01 17.59 7.94
CA SER A 94 -0.68 16.42 7.36
C SER A 94 -0.19 15.11 7.98
N TYR A 95 1.12 14.96 8.22
CA TYR A 95 1.70 13.81 8.90
C TYR A 95 1.19 13.69 10.34
N LYS A 96 1.11 14.80 11.08
CA LYS A 96 0.52 14.82 12.42
C LYS A 96 -0.95 14.39 12.40
N LYS A 97 -1.73 14.85 11.41
CA LYS A 97 -3.13 14.46 11.24
C LYS A 97 -3.25 12.95 10.97
N ALA A 98 -2.46 12.41 10.04
CA ALA A 98 -2.44 10.98 9.73
C ALA A 98 -2.13 10.14 10.99
N LEU A 99 -1.09 10.49 11.74
CA LEU A 99 -0.76 9.81 13.00
C LEU A 99 -1.90 9.86 14.03
N ALA A 100 -2.61 10.98 14.15
CA ALA A 100 -3.75 11.11 15.07
C ALA A 100 -4.95 10.24 14.65
N GLU A 101 -5.13 10.07 13.35
CA GLU A 101 -6.20 9.25 12.75
C GLU A 101 -5.81 7.76 12.64
N LYS A 102 -4.61 7.38 13.11
CA LYS A 102 -3.99 6.04 12.93
C LYS A 102 -3.89 5.64 11.46
N ASP A 103 -3.70 6.63 10.61
CA ASP A 103 -3.46 6.48 9.19
C ASP A 103 -1.96 6.62 8.88
N GLU A 104 -1.60 6.24 7.67
CA GLU A 104 -0.23 6.26 7.16
C GLU A 104 -0.07 7.38 6.14
N LEU A 105 1.14 7.98 6.08
CA LEU A 105 1.50 8.93 5.04
C LEU A 105 2.65 8.30 4.24
N THR A 106 2.47 8.12 2.95
CA THR A 106 3.49 7.59 2.03
C THR A 106 4.39 8.69 1.48
N VAL A 107 5.55 8.31 0.96
CA VAL A 107 6.46 9.24 0.28
C VAL A 107 5.75 9.91 -0.91
N ARG A 108 4.95 9.16 -1.67
CA ARG A 108 4.15 9.64 -2.80
C ARG A 108 3.21 10.77 -2.38
N GLU A 109 2.43 10.55 -1.34
CA GLU A 109 1.51 11.55 -0.79
C GLU A 109 2.24 12.78 -0.26
N ALA A 110 3.35 12.60 0.44
CA ALA A 110 4.16 13.72 0.92
C ALA A 110 4.66 14.62 -0.23
N GLN A 111 5.05 14.02 -1.36
CA GLN A 111 5.41 14.79 -2.56
C GLN A 111 4.21 15.50 -3.19
N TRP A 112 3.03 14.87 -3.21
CA TRP A 112 1.81 15.52 -3.70
C TRP A 112 1.36 16.68 -2.80
N ILE A 113 1.43 16.53 -1.48
CA ILE A 113 1.22 17.64 -0.54
C ILE A 113 2.14 18.81 -0.90
N ALA A 114 3.42 18.53 -1.15
CA ALA A 114 4.38 19.56 -1.52
C ALA A 114 4.05 20.27 -2.84
N ARG A 115 3.49 19.55 -3.83
CA ARG A 115 3.03 20.15 -5.09
C ARG A 115 1.76 20.98 -4.91
N LEU A 116 0.86 20.56 -4.02
CA LEU A 116 -0.49 21.12 -3.89
C LEU A 116 -0.63 22.25 -2.85
N HIS A 117 0.32 22.39 -1.92
CA HIS A 117 0.20 23.26 -0.73
C HIS A 117 -0.08 24.75 -1.00
N LYS A 118 0.20 25.27 -2.20
CA LYS A 118 -0.08 26.67 -2.59
C LYS A 118 -1.33 26.83 -3.46
N ILE A 119 -1.89 25.73 -3.95
CA ILE A 119 -2.98 25.72 -4.93
C ILE A 119 -4.31 25.41 -4.23
N VAL A 120 -4.28 24.50 -3.25
CA VAL A 120 -5.47 24.03 -2.55
C VAL A 120 -5.78 24.94 -1.36
N ASP A 121 -6.98 25.50 -1.37
CA ASP A 121 -7.57 26.32 -0.31
C ASP A 121 -9.02 25.84 -0.10
N PRO A 122 -9.42 25.41 1.13
CA PRO A 122 -8.69 25.50 2.39
C PRO A 122 -7.55 24.46 2.58
N PRO A 123 -6.52 24.78 3.39
CA PRO A 123 -5.35 23.91 3.58
C PRO A 123 -5.65 22.52 4.17
N ASP A 124 -6.79 22.34 4.82
CA ASP A 124 -7.20 21.05 5.40
C ASP A 124 -7.56 20.00 4.35
N LEU A 125 -7.83 20.43 3.11
CA LEU A 125 -8.10 19.54 1.97
C LEU A 125 -6.83 19.03 1.28
N VAL A 126 -5.66 19.61 1.55
CA VAL A 126 -4.41 19.28 0.85
C VAL A 126 -4.07 17.79 0.98
N LEU A 127 -4.24 17.21 2.17
CA LEU A 127 -3.98 15.78 2.39
C LEU A 127 -4.96 14.90 1.61
N ASP A 128 -6.25 15.25 1.59
CA ASP A 128 -7.27 14.48 0.88
C ASP A 128 -7.03 14.54 -0.64
N TRP A 129 -6.66 15.71 -1.17
CA TRP A 129 -6.28 15.84 -2.57
C TRP A 129 -5.00 15.04 -2.89
N ALA A 130 -3.97 15.16 -2.05
CA ALA A 130 -2.73 14.44 -2.23
C ALA A 130 -2.91 12.92 -2.27
N TYR A 131 -3.80 12.39 -1.43
CA TYR A 131 -4.21 10.98 -1.45
C TYR A 131 -4.77 10.57 -2.82
N GLU A 132 -5.70 11.35 -3.38
CA GLU A 132 -6.34 11.02 -4.66
C GLU A 132 -5.37 11.09 -5.85
N TYR A 133 -4.47 12.09 -5.89
CA TYR A 133 -3.42 12.15 -6.91
C TYR A 133 -2.43 11.00 -6.76
N ALA A 134 -2.01 10.68 -5.53
CA ALA A 134 -1.11 9.56 -5.24
C ALA A 134 -1.74 8.22 -5.69
N MET A 135 -3.02 8.00 -5.38
CA MET A 135 -3.75 6.80 -5.79
C MET A 135 -3.90 6.71 -7.31
N SER A 136 -4.22 7.82 -7.97
CA SER A 136 -4.36 7.87 -9.43
C SER A 136 -3.05 7.64 -10.16
N GLU A 137 -1.94 8.17 -9.62
CA GLU A 137 -0.58 7.93 -10.13
C GLU A 137 -0.20 6.46 -9.98
N TRP A 138 -0.45 5.89 -8.79
CA TRP A 138 -0.22 4.47 -8.51
C TRP A 138 -1.02 3.54 -9.44
N LEU A 139 -2.31 3.82 -9.65
CA LEU A 139 -3.14 3.06 -10.60
C LEU A 139 -2.63 3.17 -12.04
N SER A 140 -2.14 4.35 -12.45
CA SER A 140 -1.58 4.57 -13.78
C SER A 140 -0.31 3.74 -13.97
N GLU A 141 0.57 3.71 -12.97
CA GLU A 141 1.77 2.87 -12.97
C GLU A 141 1.43 1.38 -13.09
N ILE A 142 0.52 0.86 -12.27
CA ILE A 142 0.13 -0.57 -12.28
C ILE A 142 -0.52 -0.97 -13.60
N THR A 143 -1.35 -0.10 -14.16
CA THR A 143 -2.01 -0.36 -15.45
C THR A 143 -1.13 -0.04 -16.65
N ASN A 144 0.10 0.43 -16.42
CA ASN A 144 1.04 0.90 -17.44
C ASN A 144 0.38 1.90 -18.42
N LYS A 145 -0.43 2.81 -17.87
CA LYS A 145 -1.08 3.89 -18.60
C LYS A 145 -0.38 5.22 -18.29
N PRO A 146 -0.39 6.19 -19.22
CA PRO A 146 0.04 7.55 -18.91
C PRO A 146 -0.77 8.11 -17.75
N PHE A 147 -0.11 8.79 -16.82
CA PHE A 147 -0.76 9.50 -15.72
C PHE A 147 -1.28 10.85 -16.22
N ASP A 148 -2.55 10.88 -16.66
CA ASP A 148 -3.27 12.08 -17.08
C ASP A 148 -4.22 12.52 -15.95
N THR A 149 -3.98 13.71 -15.40
CA THR A 149 -4.76 14.26 -14.29
C THR A 149 -5.92 15.13 -14.73
N THR A 150 -6.10 15.41 -16.03
CA THR A 150 -7.02 16.45 -16.51
C THR A 150 -8.45 16.28 -15.98
N GLU A 151 -8.97 15.05 -15.98
CA GLU A 151 -10.31 14.77 -15.45
C GLU A 151 -10.38 14.89 -13.92
N LEU A 152 -9.32 14.45 -13.22
CA LEU A 152 -9.20 14.57 -11.77
C LEU A 152 -9.14 16.04 -11.36
N ASP A 153 -8.29 16.83 -12.01
CA ASP A 153 -8.15 18.28 -11.81
C ASP A 153 -9.51 18.97 -11.93
N LEU A 154 -10.27 18.66 -12.98
CA LEU A 154 -11.61 19.22 -13.19
C LEU A 154 -12.58 18.86 -12.05
N LYS A 155 -12.58 17.60 -11.60
CA LYS A 155 -13.44 17.13 -10.49
C LYS A 155 -13.10 17.83 -9.19
N MET A 156 -11.81 17.90 -8.87
CA MET A 156 -11.30 18.52 -7.65
C MET A 156 -11.60 20.02 -7.60
N VAL A 157 -11.39 20.73 -8.70
CA VAL A 157 -11.70 22.18 -8.78
C VAL A 157 -13.21 22.44 -8.71
N SER A 158 -14.02 21.59 -9.37
CA SER A 158 -15.48 21.76 -9.39
C SER A 158 -16.15 21.41 -8.06
N ASN A 159 -15.57 20.46 -7.31
CA ASN A 159 -16.03 20.07 -5.99
C ASN A 159 -14.81 19.77 -5.11
N PRO A 160 -14.27 20.78 -4.40
CA PRO A 160 -13.09 20.58 -3.54
C PRO A 160 -13.28 19.53 -2.45
N GLN A 161 -14.54 19.23 -2.09
CA GLN A 161 -14.86 18.23 -1.08
C GLN A 161 -14.81 16.79 -1.60
N TYR A 162 -14.83 16.61 -2.93
CA TYR A 162 -14.83 15.32 -3.61
C TYR A 162 -13.76 14.36 -3.09
N ALA A 163 -12.52 14.86 -2.92
CA ALA A 163 -11.39 14.07 -2.42
C ALA A 163 -11.65 13.47 -1.03
N LYS A 164 -12.21 14.27 -0.13
CA LYS A 164 -12.48 13.85 1.25
C LYS A 164 -13.58 12.79 1.27
N ASP A 165 -14.60 12.95 0.43
CA ASP A 165 -15.70 11.98 0.33
C ASP A 165 -15.21 10.66 -0.23
N LEU A 166 -14.35 10.69 -1.25
CA LEU A 166 -13.69 9.50 -1.80
C LEU A 166 -12.82 8.81 -0.76
N ARG A 167 -11.89 9.52 -0.12
CA ARG A 167 -11.01 8.96 0.90
C ARG A 167 -11.80 8.35 2.06
N ARG A 168 -12.84 9.04 2.55
CA ARG A 168 -13.74 8.50 3.59
C ARG A 168 -14.43 7.21 3.12
N THR A 169 -14.86 7.17 1.86
CA THR A 169 -15.50 5.99 1.27
C THR A 169 -14.51 4.84 1.15
N ALA A 170 -13.28 5.09 0.68
CA ALA A 170 -12.21 4.10 0.60
C ALA A 170 -11.87 3.52 1.98
N HIS A 171 -11.65 4.37 2.99
CA HIS A 171 -11.38 3.91 4.37
C HIS A 171 -12.53 3.07 4.93
N ARG A 172 -13.78 3.48 4.68
CA ARG A 172 -14.95 2.70 5.09
C ARG A 172 -14.95 1.33 4.42
N GLU A 173 -14.71 1.27 3.12
CA GLU A 173 -14.68 0.00 2.38
C GLU A 173 -13.57 -0.91 2.90
N ILE A 174 -12.34 -0.40 3.08
CA ILE A 174 -11.21 -1.14 3.64
C ILE A 174 -11.58 -1.73 5.01
N ALA A 175 -12.18 -0.92 5.89
CA ALA A 175 -12.60 -1.37 7.21
C ALA A 175 -13.66 -2.49 7.13
N ILE A 176 -14.63 -2.38 6.22
CA ILE A 176 -15.64 -3.43 5.99
C ILE A 176 -14.98 -4.73 5.53
N TRP A 177 -14.03 -4.66 4.59
CA TRP A 177 -13.31 -5.84 4.10
C TRP A 177 -12.47 -6.51 5.19
N SER A 178 -11.81 -5.73 6.04
CA SER A 178 -11.05 -6.23 7.19
C SER A 178 -11.96 -6.94 8.20
N ILE A 179 -13.08 -6.33 8.59
CA ILE A 179 -14.09 -6.92 9.47
C ILE A 179 -14.65 -8.22 8.86
N ALA A 180 -15.00 -8.20 7.58
CA ALA A 180 -15.55 -9.36 6.90
C ALA A 180 -14.57 -10.54 6.88
N THR A 181 -13.28 -10.25 6.67
CA THR A 181 -12.20 -11.24 6.70
C THR A 181 -12.01 -11.81 8.09
N GLU A 182 -12.01 -10.97 9.12
CA GLU A 182 -11.85 -11.38 10.52
C GLU A 182 -12.97 -12.31 11.00
N TYR A 183 -14.21 -12.04 10.62
CA TYR A 183 -15.40 -12.78 11.10
C TYR A 183 -15.99 -13.77 10.07
N GLY A 184 -15.34 -13.98 8.93
CA GLY A 184 -15.81 -14.89 7.87
C GLY A 184 -17.14 -14.47 7.23
N ALA A 185 -17.45 -13.17 7.23
CA ALA A 185 -18.66 -12.61 6.63
C ALA A 185 -18.45 -12.27 5.14
N ASP A 186 -19.56 -12.07 4.41
CA ASP A 186 -19.53 -11.53 3.05
C ASP A 186 -19.42 -9.99 3.08
N PRO A 187 -18.29 -9.42 2.64
CA PRO A 187 -18.08 -7.96 2.62
C PRO A 187 -19.07 -7.25 1.69
N MET A 188 -19.56 -7.91 0.64
CA MET A 188 -20.52 -7.31 -0.30
C MET A 188 -21.89 -7.13 0.34
N GLU A 189 -22.32 -8.08 1.16
CA GLU A 189 -23.55 -7.97 1.93
C GLU A 189 -23.42 -6.90 3.01
N LEU A 190 -22.30 -6.87 3.74
CA LEU A 190 -22.04 -5.82 4.74
C LEU A 190 -22.00 -4.42 4.12
N LYS A 191 -21.41 -4.26 2.93
CA LYS A 191 -21.36 -2.97 2.22
C LYS A 191 -22.75 -2.41 1.91
N LYS A 192 -23.71 -3.26 1.50
CA LYS A 192 -25.09 -2.88 1.16
C LYS A 192 -25.87 -2.30 2.35
N LEU A 193 -25.50 -2.65 3.59
CA LEU A 193 -26.21 -2.20 4.79
C LEU A 193 -26.04 -0.71 5.07
N ASN A 194 -25.00 -0.07 4.51
CA ASN A 194 -24.69 1.35 4.71
C ASN A 194 -24.62 1.78 6.20
N LEU A 195 -24.15 0.88 7.07
CA LEU A 195 -24.02 1.13 8.51
C LEU A 195 -22.69 1.76 8.88
N SER A 196 -22.59 2.21 10.14
CA SER A 196 -21.32 2.60 10.76
C SER A 196 -20.35 1.41 10.83
N ILE A 197 -19.06 1.67 11.06
CA ILE A 197 -18.05 0.61 11.19
C ILE A 197 -18.35 -0.26 12.41
N GLU A 198 -18.72 0.34 13.53
CA GLU A 198 -19.05 -0.35 14.78
C GLU A 198 -20.32 -1.21 14.65
N GLU A 199 -21.33 -0.70 13.94
CA GLU A 199 -22.55 -1.45 13.63
C GLU A 199 -22.27 -2.62 12.68
N THR A 200 -21.42 -2.39 11.68
CA THR A 200 -20.98 -3.44 10.74
C THR A 200 -20.23 -4.56 11.48
N GLU A 201 -19.33 -4.20 12.41
CA GLU A 201 -18.60 -5.16 13.23
C GLU A 201 -19.53 -6.01 14.12
N LYS A 202 -20.54 -5.37 14.75
CA LYS A 202 -21.55 -6.10 15.54
C LYS A 202 -22.33 -7.10 14.70
N ILE A 203 -22.70 -6.73 13.47
CA ILE A 203 -23.41 -7.64 12.55
C ILE A 203 -22.52 -8.79 12.12
N ALA A 204 -21.28 -8.52 11.74
CA ALA A 204 -20.32 -9.55 11.33
C ALA A 204 -20.08 -10.57 12.48
N LYS A 205 -19.87 -10.08 13.71
CA LYS A 205 -19.73 -10.91 14.92
C LYS A 205 -20.94 -11.80 15.21
N SER A 206 -22.14 -11.37 14.81
CA SER A 206 -23.37 -12.15 15.04
C SER A 206 -23.48 -13.41 14.17
N GLY A 207 -22.57 -13.60 13.20
CA GLY A 207 -22.62 -14.71 12.24
C GLY A 207 -23.68 -14.53 11.14
N LYS A 208 -24.38 -13.38 11.11
CA LYS A 208 -25.23 -13.01 9.98
C LYS A 208 -24.34 -12.72 8.76
N TYR A 209 -24.74 -13.21 7.59
CA TYR A 209 -24.01 -13.07 6.32
C TYR A 209 -22.68 -13.82 6.23
N GLN A 210 -22.53 -14.96 6.92
CA GLN A 210 -21.39 -15.85 6.67
C GLN A 210 -21.37 -16.31 5.21
N LYS A 211 -20.18 -16.39 4.60
CA LYS A 211 -20.04 -16.96 3.26
C LYS A 211 -20.48 -18.42 3.27
N GLU A 212 -21.41 -18.76 2.36
CA GLU A 212 -21.83 -20.14 2.14
C GLU A 212 -20.59 -21.00 1.83
N GLY A 213 -20.33 -22.00 2.67
CA GLY A 213 -19.18 -22.93 2.51
C GLY A 213 -18.09 -22.85 3.59
N THR A 214 -18.23 -22.01 4.61
CA THR A 214 -17.24 -21.87 5.70
C THR A 214 -17.62 -22.67 6.97
N ARG A 215 -18.20 -23.86 6.83
CA ARG A 215 -18.50 -24.80 7.94
C ARG A 215 -17.59 -26.01 7.93
#